data_AF-A0A946YYD0-F1
#
_entry.id   AF-A0A946YYD0-F1
#
_cell.length_a   1.000
_cell.length_b   1.000
_cell.length_c   1.000
_cell.angle_alpha   90.00
_cell.angle_beta   90.00
_cell.angle_gamma   90.00
#
_symmetry.space_group_name_H-M   'P 1'
#
loop_
_entity.id
_entity.type
_entity.pdbx_description
1 polymer ?
#
loop_
_entity_poly.entity_id
_entity_poly.type
_entity_poly.pdbx_seq_one_letter_code
_entity_poly.pdbx_strand_id
1 'polypeptide(L)'
;MTGTRGSSTGELVPTSRIRRTAVIAALLLLVSAVHFVTPVESLLFHGVHVVMRKLFVLPVVLGAAWFQLRGAVIAATVATLLFSMHAAVQWHGHTPENINQAGEVISIWIVAIFA
;
A
#
# COMPACT_ATOMS: atom_id res chain seq x y z
N MET A 1 -10.49 12.14 53.91
CA MET A 1 -9.18 11.44 53.80
C MET A 1 -9.52 9.97 53.67
N THR A 2 -9.30 9.22 52.60
CA THR A 2 -8.29 9.12 51.53
C THR A 2 -8.99 8.34 50.40
N GLY A 3 -9.11 8.85 49.18
CA GLY A 3 -8.10 8.70 48.15
C GLY A 3 -8.20 7.34 47.44
N THR A 4 -8.83 7.30 46.27
CA THR A 4 -8.49 6.32 45.22
C THR A 4 -8.42 7.03 43.87
N ARG A 5 -7.19 7.41 43.52
CA ARG A 5 -6.78 7.72 42.15
C ARG A 5 -6.84 6.44 41.31
N GLY A 6 -7.28 6.61 40.07
CA GLY A 6 -6.66 5.96 38.92
C GLY A 6 -7.31 4.66 38.44
N SER A 7 -7.90 4.73 37.25
CA SER A 7 -7.39 3.89 36.17
C SER A 7 -7.44 4.68 34.88
N SER A 8 -6.25 5.00 34.37
CA SER A 8 -6.06 5.50 33.02
C SER A 8 -6.64 4.46 32.07
N THR A 9 -7.69 4.83 31.34
CA THR A 9 -8.15 4.10 30.16
C THR A 9 -7.03 4.17 29.12
N GLY A 10 -6.04 3.29 29.24
CA GLY A 10 -5.17 2.93 28.15
C GLY A 10 -6.06 2.29 27.11
N GLU A 11 -6.45 3.07 26.12
CA GLU A 11 -7.37 2.68 25.06
C GLU A 11 -6.73 1.54 24.28
N LEU A 12 -7.04 0.30 24.69
CA LEU A 12 -6.59 -0.91 24.02
C LEU A 12 -7.19 -0.87 22.62
N VAL A 13 -6.36 -0.60 21.61
CA VAL A 13 -6.79 -0.71 20.21
C VAL A 13 -7.44 -2.10 20.05
N PRO A 14 -8.69 -2.20 19.60
CA PRO A 14 -9.37 -3.49 19.48
C PRO A 14 -8.49 -4.44 18.67
N THR A 15 -8.24 -5.65 19.17
CA THR A 15 -7.32 -6.64 18.57
C THR A 15 -7.58 -6.89 17.08
N SER A 16 -8.83 -6.74 16.64
CA SER A 16 -9.25 -6.81 15.23
C SER A 16 -8.70 -5.67 14.38
N ARG A 17 -8.61 -4.44 14.90
CA ARG A 17 -8.00 -3.29 14.20
C ARG A 17 -6.51 -3.50 14.01
N ILE A 18 -5.78 -3.88 15.06
CA ILE A 18 -4.34 -4.15 14.98
C ILE A 18 -4.07 -5.21 13.92
N ARG A 19 -4.81 -6.33 13.95
CA ARG A 19 -4.67 -7.40 12.96
C ARG A 19 -4.95 -6.92 11.53
N ARG A 20 -6.01 -6.13 11.32
CA ARG A 20 -6.35 -5.56 10.00
C ARG A 20 -5.26 -4.63 9.47
N THR A 21 -4.76 -3.74 10.34
CA THR A 21 -3.63 -2.86 10.01
C THR A 21 -2.38 -3.67 9.67
N ALA A 22 -2.06 -4.70 10.46
CA ALA A 22 -0.93 -5.58 10.22
C ALA A 22 -1.03 -6.33 8.87
N VAL A 23 -2.23 -6.78 8.48
CA VAL A 23 -2.45 -7.40 7.17
C VAL A 23 -2.20 -6.42 6.03
N ILE A 24 -2.75 -5.19 6.11
CA ILE A 24 -2.52 -4.16 5.09
C ILE A 24 -1.02 -3.81 4.99
N ALA A 25 -0.36 -3.62 6.14
CA ALA A 25 1.07 -3.31 6.18
C ALA A 25 1.92 -4.45 5.59
N ALA A 26 1.60 -5.70 5.95
CA ALA A 26 2.30 -6.87 5.40
C ALA A 26 2.11 -7.00 3.89
N LEU A 27 0.90 -6.74 3.37
CA LEU A 27 0.63 -6.74 1.94
C LEU A 27 1.42 -5.65 1.21
N LEU A 28 1.41 -4.41 1.72
CA LEU A 28 2.19 -3.31 1.16
C LEU A 28 3.68 -3.64 1.10
N LEU A 29 4.23 -4.15 2.20
CA LEU A 29 5.65 -4.52 2.28
C LEU A 29 5.99 -5.69 1.36
N LEU A 30 5.18 -6.76 1.36
CA LEU A 30 5.44 -7.95 0.54
C LEU A 30 5.35 -7.63 -0.94
N VAL A 31 4.26 -6.99 -1.38
CA VAL A 31 4.07 -6.63 -2.79
C VAL A 31 5.19 -5.69 -3.24
N SER A 32 5.53 -4.67 -2.43
CA SER A 32 6.62 -3.75 -2.77
C SER A 32 7.97 -4.45 -2.83
N ALA A 33 8.30 -5.31 -1.86
CA ALA A 33 9.57 -6.03 -1.84
C ALA A 33 9.72 -6.95 -3.05
N VAL A 34 8.68 -7.75 -3.35
CA VAL A 34 8.68 -8.66 -4.52
C VAL A 34 8.76 -7.84 -5.80
N HIS A 35 8.01 -6.74 -5.90
CA HIS A 35 8.07 -5.87 -7.08
C HIS A 35 9.46 -5.28 -7.29
N PHE A 36 10.09 -4.81 -6.22
CA PHE A 36 11.40 -4.16 -6.26
C PHE A 36 12.52 -5.13 -6.69
N VAL A 37 12.48 -6.38 -6.22
CA VAL A 37 13.48 -7.38 -6.58
C VAL A 37 13.20 -8.06 -7.93
N THR A 38 12.03 -7.82 -8.54
CA THR A 38 11.70 -8.40 -9.84
C THR A 38 12.53 -7.73 -10.94
N PRO A 39 13.34 -8.48 -11.71
CA PRO A 39 14.20 -7.91 -12.74
C PRO A 39 13.40 -7.16 -13.81
N VAL A 40 13.83 -5.93 -14.13
CA VAL A 40 13.14 -5.04 -15.07
C VAL A 40 13.48 -5.31 -16.55
N GLU A 41 14.68 -5.82 -16.82
CA GLU A 41 15.18 -6.11 -18.19
C GLU A 41 14.85 -7.52 -18.69
N SER A 42 14.23 -8.37 -17.87
CA SER A 42 13.95 -9.76 -18.23
C SER A 42 12.55 -9.92 -18.81
N LEU A 43 12.49 -10.37 -20.07
CA LEU A 43 11.25 -10.78 -20.74
C LEU A 43 10.49 -11.86 -19.96
N LEU A 44 11.19 -12.78 -19.28
CA LEU A 44 10.58 -13.85 -18.50
C LEU A 44 9.89 -13.33 -17.23
N PHE A 45 10.45 -12.30 -16.59
CA PHE A 45 9.92 -11.72 -15.36
C PHE A 45 9.00 -10.52 -15.59
N HIS A 46 8.88 -10.04 -16.83
CA HIS A 46 8.02 -8.90 -17.16
C HIS A 46 6.57 -9.11 -16.70
N GLY A 47 6.01 -10.31 -16.92
CA GLY A 47 4.65 -10.63 -16.47
C GLY A 47 4.50 -10.55 -14.94
N VAL A 48 5.50 -11.02 -14.19
CA VAL A 48 5.50 -10.92 -12.72
C VAL A 48 5.52 -9.47 -12.28
N HIS A 49 6.33 -8.62 -12.92
CA HIS A 49 6.40 -7.18 -12.63
C HIS A 49 5.04 -6.49 -12.86
N VAL A 50 4.35 -6.83 -13.95
CA VAL A 50 3.01 -6.32 -14.24
C VAL A 50 1.99 -6.78 -13.21
N VAL A 51 2.03 -8.04 -12.79
CA VAL A 51 1.11 -8.55 -11.75
C VAL A 51 1.37 -7.86 -10.41
N MET A 52 2.63 -7.72 -10.00
CA MET A 52 2.96 -7.04 -8.73
C MET A 52 2.47 -5.59 -8.71
N ARG A 53 2.59 -4.90 -9.84
CA ARG A 53 2.03 -3.56 -10.02
C ARG A 53 0.52 -3.51 -9.74
N LYS A 54 -0.24 -4.46 -10.30
CA LYS A 54 -1.71 -4.53 -10.08
C LYS A 54 -2.09 -4.89 -8.64
N LEU A 55 -1.25 -5.62 -7.92
CA LEU A 55 -1.53 -6.01 -6.53
C LEU A 55 -1.46 -4.83 -5.54
N PHE A 56 -0.89 -3.69 -5.90
CA PHE A 56 -0.91 -2.49 -5.03
C PHE A 56 -2.32 -1.97 -4.75
N VAL A 57 -3.31 -2.31 -5.58
CA VAL A 57 -4.72 -1.95 -5.35
C VAL A 57 -5.33 -2.75 -4.18
N LEU A 58 -4.88 -3.98 -3.94
CA LEU A 58 -5.44 -4.85 -2.90
C LEU A 58 -5.38 -4.24 -1.49
N PRO A 59 -4.23 -3.75 -0.98
CA PRO A 59 -4.19 -3.10 0.34
C PRO A 59 -5.04 -1.84 0.41
N VAL A 60 -5.28 -1.14 -0.70
CA VAL A 60 -6.16 0.04 -0.78
C VAL A 60 -7.62 -0.35 -0.60
N VAL A 61 -8.08 -1.36 -1.34
CA VAL A 61 -9.45 -1.89 -1.22
C VAL A 61 -9.71 -2.42 0.18
N LEU A 62 -8.73 -3.12 0.79
CA LEU A 62 -8.84 -3.57 2.18
C LEU A 62 -8.88 -2.39 3.17
N GLY A 63 -8.11 -1.34 2.89
CA GLY A 63 -8.17 -0.07 3.62
C GLY A 63 -9.57 0.54 3.61
N ALA A 64 -10.19 0.62 2.44
CA ALA A 64 -11.57 1.07 2.25
C ALA A 64 -12.55 0.19 3.04
N ALA A 65 -12.50 -1.12 2.83
CA ALA A 65 -13.42 -2.07 3.44
C ALA A 65 -13.36 -2.08 4.98
N TRP A 66 -12.18 -1.91 5.58
CA TRP A 66 -11.99 -2.03 7.03
C TRP A 66 -11.96 -0.72 7.80
N PHE A 67 -11.56 0.37 7.14
CA PHE A 67 -11.34 1.67 7.77
C PHE A 67 -11.94 2.84 6.97
N GLN A 68 -12.83 2.53 6.01
CA GLN A 68 -13.53 3.48 5.17
C GLN A 68 -12.55 4.32 4.32
N LEU A 69 -13.01 5.46 3.80
CA LEU A 69 -12.21 6.36 2.97
C LEU A 69 -10.86 6.71 3.61
N ARG A 70 -10.79 6.90 4.93
CA ARG A 70 -9.53 7.21 5.62
C ARG A 70 -8.50 6.08 5.47
N GLY A 71 -8.93 4.83 5.58
CA GLY A 71 -8.05 3.68 5.34
C GLY A 71 -7.56 3.59 3.93
N ALA A 72 -8.47 3.78 2.98
CA ALA A 72 -8.18 3.76 1.54
C ALA A 72 -7.12 4.81 1.18
N VAL A 73 -7.31 6.07 1.61
CA VAL A 73 -6.40 7.19 1.35
C VAL A 73 -5.02 6.94 1.98
N ILE A 74 -4.95 6.46 3.22
CA ILE A 74 -3.67 6.14 3.86
C ILE A 74 -2.95 5.03 3.10
N ALA A 75 -3.63 3.93 2.79
CA ALA A 75 -3.06 2.81 2.05
C ALA A 75 -2.60 3.23 0.65
N ALA A 76 -3.39 4.05 -0.07
CA ALA A 76 -3.07 4.57 -1.40
C ALA A 76 -1.86 5.50 -1.36
N THR A 77 -1.73 6.33 -0.32
CA THR A 77 -0.57 7.18 -0.11
C THR A 77 0.69 6.34 0.06
N VAL A 78 0.66 5.34 0.95
CA VAL A 78 1.82 4.46 1.19
C VAL A 78 2.16 3.64 -0.06
N ALA A 79 1.16 3.09 -0.74
CA ALA A 79 1.33 2.38 -2.01
C ALA A 79 1.99 3.28 -3.06
N THR A 80 1.52 4.51 -3.22
CA THR A 80 2.09 5.50 -4.15
C THR A 80 3.55 5.77 -3.82
N LEU A 81 3.89 6.02 -2.55
CA LEU A 81 5.27 6.31 -2.16
C LEU A 81 6.22 5.13 -2.45
N LEU A 82 5.82 3.90 -2.10
CA LEU A 82 6.63 2.70 -2.33
C LEU A 82 6.78 2.40 -3.83
N PHE A 83 5.68 2.48 -4.59
CA PHE A 83 5.68 2.25 -6.03
C PHE A 83 6.46 3.32 -6.79
N SER A 84 6.29 4.60 -6.45
CA SER A 84 7.01 5.70 -7.09
C SER A 84 8.51 5.68 -6.75
N MET A 85 8.89 5.23 -5.56
CA MET A 85 10.31 5.01 -5.22
C MET A 85 10.94 3.96 -6.15
N HIS A 86 10.26 2.83 -6.36
CA HIS A 86 10.71 1.80 -7.30
C HIS A 86 10.85 2.32 -8.74
N ALA A 87 9.83 3.04 -9.23
CA ALA A 87 9.84 3.70 -10.53
C ALA A 87 11.03 4.66 -10.69
N ALA A 88 11.29 5.49 -9.69
CA ALA A 88 12.37 6.46 -9.72
C ALA A 88 13.76 5.81 -9.72
N VAL A 89 13.94 4.70 -8.99
CA VAL A 89 15.24 4.01 -8.86
C VAL A 89 15.56 3.15 -10.08
N GLN A 90 14.59 2.40 -10.59
CA GLN A 90 14.86 1.36 -11.61
C GLN A 90 14.41 1.75 -13.03
N TRP A 91 13.58 2.76 -13.18
CA TRP A 91 12.99 3.15 -14.48
C TRP A 91 13.28 4.59 -14.86
N HIS A 92 14.33 5.18 -14.30
CA HIS A 92 14.72 6.54 -14.63
C HIS A 92 15.05 6.67 -16.14
N GLY A 93 14.38 7.60 -16.82
CA GLY A 93 14.61 7.86 -18.25
C GLY A 93 13.86 6.94 -19.22
N HIS A 94 13.09 5.95 -18.74
CA HIS A 94 12.30 5.05 -19.58
C HIS A 94 10.89 5.61 -19.82
N THR A 95 10.77 6.62 -20.70
CA THR A 95 9.52 7.38 -20.91
C THR A 95 8.26 6.52 -21.12
N PRO A 96 8.25 5.49 -21.99
CA PRO A 96 7.05 4.68 -22.19
C PRO A 96 6.59 3.99 -20.90
N GLU A 97 7.53 3.48 -20.12
CA GLU A 97 7.22 2.78 -18.88
C GLU A 97 6.87 3.77 -17.74
N ASN A 98 7.47 4.96 -17.72
CA ASN A 98 7.09 5.99 -16.77
C ASN A 98 5.63 6.46 -16.98
N ILE A 99 5.15 6.50 -18.23
CA ILE A 99 3.73 6.77 -18.53
C ILE A 99 2.84 5.66 -17.98
N ASN A 100 3.20 4.39 -18.17
CA ASN A 100 2.47 3.26 -17.59
C ASN A 100 2.42 3.33 -16.06
N GLN A 101 3.53 3.73 -15.43
CA GLN A 101 3.62 3.89 -13.98
C GLN A 101 2.75 5.05 -13.47
N ALA A 102 2.72 6.18 -14.18
CA ALA A 102 1.80 7.27 -13.85
C ALA A 102 0.33 6.83 -13.96
N GLY A 103 -0.01 6.06 -14.99
CA GLY A 103 -1.34 5.46 -15.14
C GLY A 103 -1.71 4.53 -13.97
N GLU A 104 -0.75 3.78 -13.44
CA GLU A 104 -0.99 2.94 -12.26
C GLU A 104 -1.27 3.77 -11.01
N VAL A 105 -0.47 4.82 -10.76
CA VAL A 105 -0.70 5.73 -9.62
C VAL A 105 -2.09 6.35 -9.71
N ILE A 106 -2.49 6.83 -10.89
CA ILE A 106 -3.85 7.34 -11.11
C ILE A 106 -4.90 6.28 -10.80
N SER A 107 -4.70 5.05 -11.27
CA SER A 107 -5.63 3.93 -11.02
C SER A 107 -5.77 3.62 -9.53
N ILE A 108 -4.66 3.61 -8.78
CA ILE A 108 -4.65 3.42 -7.32
C ILE A 108 -5.51 4.48 -6.63
N TRP A 109 -5.37 5.76 -7.02
CA TRP A 109 -6.13 6.85 -6.42
C TRP A 109 -7.60 6.84 -6.83
N ILE A 110 -7.93 6.47 -8.07
CA ILE A 110 -9.31 6.22 -8.50
C ILE A 110 -9.94 5.17 -7.60
N VAL A 111 -9.28 4.02 -7.41
CA VAL A 111 -9.81 2.97 -6.53
C VAL A 111 -9.94 3.49 -5.09
N ALA A 112 -8.96 4.24 -4.57
CA ALA A 112 -9.03 4.76 -3.20
C ALA A 112 -10.24 5.68 -2.96
N ILE A 113 -10.67 6.42 -3.97
CA ILE A 113 -11.80 7.36 -3.88
C ILE A 113 -13.15 6.65 -4.04
N PHE A 114 -13.21 5.56 -4.84
CA PHE A 114 -14.47 4.91 -5.22
C PHE A 114 -14.71 3.52 -4.60
N ALA A 115 -13.74 2.96 -3.86
CA ALA A 115 -13.86 1.66 -3.20
C ALA A 115 -14.66 1.67 -1.89
#